data_AF-A0AAV7DD23-F1
#
_entry.id   AF-A0AAV7DD23-F1
#
_cell.length_a   1.000
_cell.length_b   1.000
_cell.length_c   1.000
_cell.angle_alpha   90.00
_cell.angle_beta   90.00
_cell.angle_gamma   90.00
#
_symmetry.space_group_name_H-M   'P 1'
#
loop_
_entity.id
_entity.type
_entity.pdbx_description
1 polymer ?
#
loop_
_entity_poly.entity_id
_entity_poly.type
_entity_poly.pdbx_seq_one_letter_code
_entity_poly.pdbx_strand_id
1 'polypeptide(L)'
;MCVCVCVYFIFLFITFRYMVYYFPLDLFYRCFCFLPLRIIASAMKEVTRTWKIVGGVTQAQSRFKDALLVMVANGWAKAAGGGLISNFEQLVRGVWKPESNELLKMSYPVKISLVGSILFTLQQIELLPLERHHLMFIYTMFLITTKVSYTDVLY
;
A
#
# COMPACT_ATOMS: atom_id res chain seq x y z
N MET A 1 -9.65 -10.45 20.07
CA MET A 1 -9.71 -9.09 19.48
C MET A 1 -9.38 -9.05 17.98
N CYS A 2 -8.35 -9.75 17.49
CA CYS A 2 -7.98 -9.79 16.06
C CYS A 2 -9.10 -10.27 15.11
N VAL A 3 -9.82 -11.35 15.44
CA VAL A 3 -10.84 -11.94 14.56
C VAL A 3 -12.00 -10.95 14.28
N CYS A 4 -12.49 -10.27 15.31
CA CYS A 4 -13.61 -9.32 15.18
C CYS A 4 -13.24 -8.11 14.30
N VAL A 5 -12.02 -7.60 14.47
CA VAL A 5 -11.50 -6.49 13.65
C VAL A 5 -11.31 -6.93 12.19
N CYS A 6 -10.79 -8.14 11.96
CA CYS A 6 -10.67 -8.69 10.61
C CYS A 6 -12.03 -8.83 9.91
N VAL A 7 -13.05 -9.35 10.60
CA VAL A 7 -14.41 -9.52 10.05
C VAL A 7 -15.03 -8.17 9.67
N TYR A 8 -14.87 -7.14 10.51
CA TYR A 8 -15.37 -5.80 10.21
C TYR A 8 -14.73 -5.20 8.95
N PHE A 9 -13.40 -5.31 8.81
CA PHE A 9 -12.70 -4.82 7.61
C PHE A 9 -13.11 -5.59 6.35
N ILE A 10 -13.36 -6.89 6.45
CA ILE A 10 -13.85 -7.71 5.33
C ILE A 10 -15.24 -7.25 4.91
N PHE A 11 -16.17 -7.06 5.86
CA PHE A 11 -17.52 -6.60 5.57
C PHE A 11 -17.53 -5.22 4.90
N LEU A 12 -16.71 -4.29 5.42
CA LEU A 12 -16.54 -2.95 4.84
C LEU A 12 -16.05 -3.03 3.38
N PHE A 13 -15.05 -3.88 3.11
CA PHE A 13 -14.51 -4.04 1.77
C PHE A 13 -15.54 -4.65 0.80
N ILE A 14 -16.28 -5.68 1.22
CA ILE A 14 -17.33 -6.31 0.42
C ILE A 14 -18.44 -5.31 0.11
N THR A 15 -18.91 -4.56 1.12
CA THR A 15 -19.98 -3.57 0.96
C THR A 15 -19.55 -2.46 0.00
N PHE A 16 -18.32 -1.93 0.17
CA PHE A 16 -17.80 -0.89 -0.72
C PHE A 16 -17.65 -1.41 -2.16
N ARG A 17 -17.11 -2.62 -2.34
CA ARG A 17 -17.00 -3.27 -3.66
C ARG A 17 -18.38 -3.45 -4.29
N TYR A 18 -19.37 -3.92 -3.54
CA TYR A 18 -20.73 -4.09 -4.03
C TYR A 18 -21.33 -2.76 -4.49
N MET A 19 -21.18 -1.70 -3.68
CA MET A 19 -21.69 -0.37 -3.99
C MET A 19 -21.01 0.27 -5.22
N VAL A 20 -19.73 -0.02 -5.48
CA VAL A 20 -19.04 0.47 -6.69
C VAL A 20 -19.58 -0.19 -7.97
N TYR A 21 -19.96 -1.47 -7.94
CA TYR A 21 -20.34 -2.23 -9.15
C TYR A 21 -21.84 -2.34 -9.40
N TYR A 22 -22.66 -2.35 -8.35
CA TYR A 22 -24.08 -2.69 -8.46
C TYR A 22 -25.01 -1.54 -8.05
N PHE A 23 -24.48 -0.37 -7.69
CA PHE A 23 -25.30 0.77 -7.32
C PHE A 23 -26.00 1.36 -8.54
N PRO A 24 -27.31 1.68 -8.46
CA PRO A 24 -28.09 2.13 -9.61
C PRO A 24 -27.46 3.36 -10.28
N LEU A 25 -27.48 3.35 -11.62
CA LEU A 25 -26.99 4.44 -12.48
C LEU A 25 -25.48 4.76 -12.31
N ASP A 26 -24.70 3.84 -11.71
CA ASP A 26 -23.28 4.03 -11.40
C ASP A 26 -23.00 5.31 -10.59
N LEU A 27 -23.99 5.83 -9.86
CA LEU A 27 -23.89 7.13 -9.19
C LEU A 27 -22.73 7.15 -8.19
N PHE A 28 -22.59 6.07 -7.41
CA PHE A 28 -21.51 5.93 -6.43
C PHE A 28 -20.13 5.94 -7.10
N TYR A 29 -19.97 5.19 -8.20
CA TYR A 29 -18.73 5.19 -8.96
C TYR A 29 -18.41 6.56 -9.55
N ARG A 30 -19.40 7.25 -10.13
CA ARG A 30 -19.25 8.61 -10.66
C ARG A 30 -18.83 9.61 -9.58
N CYS A 31 -19.41 9.52 -8.38
CA CYS A 31 -19.02 10.33 -7.24
C CYS A 31 -17.53 10.17 -6.89
N PHE A 32 -17.04 8.93 -6.78
CA PHE A 32 -15.62 8.67 -6.50
C PHE A 32 -14.69 8.94 -7.68
N CYS A 33 -15.24 9.05 -8.89
CA CYS A 33 -14.49 9.43 -10.08
C CYS A 33 -14.33 10.94 -10.24
N PHE A 34 -15.03 11.77 -9.45
CA PHE A 34 -14.73 13.20 -9.39
C PHE A 34 -13.28 13.41 -8.96
N LEU A 35 -12.57 14.21 -9.74
CA LEU A 35 -11.14 14.49 -9.57
C LEU A 35 -10.74 14.85 -8.13
N PRO A 36 -11.40 15.79 -7.41
CA PRO A 36 -11.02 16.11 -6.03
C PRO A 36 -11.20 14.93 -5.06
N LEU A 37 -12.29 14.18 -5.18
CA LEU A 37 -12.55 13.02 -4.32
C LEU A 37 -11.57 11.88 -4.60
N ARG A 38 -11.23 11.67 -5.88
CA ARG A 38 -10.23 10.69 -6.29
C ARG A 38 -8.84 11.04 -5.76
N ILE A 39 -8.44 12.31 -5.78
CA ILE A 39 -7.18 12.77 -5.20
C ILE A 39 -7.14 12.48 -3.69
N ILE A 40 -8.18 12.88 -2.95
CA ILE A 40 -8.26 12.64 -1.50
C ILE A 40 -8.19 11.14 -1.18
N ALA A 41 -8.96 10.31 -1.90
CA ALA A 41 -8.95 8.86 -1.71
C ALA A 41 -7.57 8.24 -2.02
N SER A 42 -6.90 8.72 -3.08
CA SER A 42 -5.56 8.28 -3.43
C SER A 42 -4.52 8.69 -2.38
N ALA A 43 -4.61 9.91 -1.83
CA ALA A 43 -3.73 10.39 -0.77
C ALA A 43 -3.90 9.55 0.51
N MET A 44 -5.15 9.29 0.93
CA MET A 44 -5.43 8.43 2.08
C MET A 44 -4.87 7.01 1.92
N LYS A 45 -4.88 6.48 0.68
CA LYS A 45 -4.27 5.18 0.37
C LYS A 45 -2.75 5.19 0.60
N GLU A 46 -2.06 6.28 0.27
CA GLU A 46 -0.62 6.44 0.51
C GLU A 46 -0.31 6.58 2.01
N VAL A 47 -1.12 7.32 2.77
CA VAL A 47 -1.00 7.39 4.24
C VAL A 47 -1.09 5.99 4.84
N THR A 48 -2.12 5.22 4.46
CA THR A 48 -2.33 3.85 4.94
C THR A 48 -1.17 2.93 4.54
N ARG A 49 -0.53 3.16 3.38
CA ARG A 49 0.66 2.40 2.96
C ARG A 49 1.82 2.61 3.93
N THR A 50 2.13 3.84 4.32
CA THR A 50 3.20 4.12 5.29
C THR A 50 2.95 3.40 6.61
N TRP A 51 1.72 3.46 7.13
CA TRP A 51 1.33 2.74 8.35
C TRP A 51 1.50 1.22 8.22
N LYS A 52 1.18 0.65 7.05
CA LYS A 52 1.39 -0.78 6.77
C LYS A 52 2.86 -1.17 6.72
N ILE A 53 3.73 -0.33 6.13
CA ILE A 53 5.19 -0.54 6.12
C ILE A 53 5.70 -0.58 7.56
N VAL A 54 5.44 0.49 8.31
CA VAL A 54 5.90 0.63 9.71
C VAL A 54 5.37 -0.52 10.57
N GLY A 55 4.07 -0.82 10.46
CA GLY A 55 3.46 -1.95 11.18
C GLY A 55 3.92 -3.33 10.73
N GLY A 56 4.56 -3.45 9.55
CA GLY A 56 5.23 -4.68 9.11
C GLY A 56 6.63 -4.79 9.69
N VAL A 57 7.41 -3.72 9.62
CA VAL A 57 8.77 -3.64 10.17
C VAL A 57 8.76 -3.88 11.68
N THR A 58 7.88 -3.20 12.43
CA THR A 58 7.80 -3.37 13.90
C THR A 58 7.31 -4.75 14.30
N GLN A 59 6.38 -5.35 13.53
CA GLN A 59 5.93 -6.72 13.78
C GLN A 59 7.03 -7.75 13.51
N ALA A 60 7.85 -7.53 12.48
CA ALA A 60 8.99 -8.41 12.21
C ALA A 60 10.06 -8.28 13.30
N GLN A 61 10.35 -7.06 13.75
CA GLN A 61 11.34 -6.80 14.80
C GLN A 61 11.00 -7.50 16.12
N SER A 62 9.73 -7.48 16.52
CA SER A 62 9.30 -8.11 17.77
C SER A 62 9.47 -9.62 17.76
N ARG A 63 9.49 -10.24 16.57
CA ARG A 63 9.72 -11.67 16.38
C ARG A 63 11.18 -12.02 16.12
N PHE A 64 11.91 -11.18 15.40
CA PHE A 64 13.29 -11.38 14.98
C PHE A 64 14.10 -10.11 15.26
N LYS A 65 14.93 -10.13 16.30
CA LYS A 65 15.58 -8.92 16.82
C LYS A 65 16.64 -8.32 15.87
N ASP A 66 17.31 -9.14 15.05
CA ASP A 66 18.43 -8.69 14.19
C ASP A 66 18.31 -9.15 12.72
N ALA A 67 17.10 -9.51 12.26
CA ALA A 67 16.90 -10.01 10.91
C ALA A 67 16.45 -8.89 9.95
N LEU A 68 17.40 -8.07 9.50
CA LEU A 68 17.15 -6.93 8.58
C LEU A 68 16.33 -7.32 7.35
N LEU A 69 16.69 -8.43 6.71
CA LEU A 69 15.99 -8.91 5.52
C LEU A 69 14.54 -9.29 5.82
N VAL A 70 14.26 -9.87 7.00
CA VAL A 70 12.90 -10.25 7.41
C VAL A 70 12.06 -9.01 7.70
N MET A 71 12.66 -7.97 8.31
CA MET A 71 12.01 -6.69 8.56
C MET A 71 11.62 -5.99 7.26
N VAL A 72 12.56 -5.90 6.30
CA VAL A 72 12.31 -5.34 4.97
C VAL A 72 11.26 -6.15 4.23
N ALA A 73 11.37 -7.48 4.21
CA ALA A 73 10.42 -8.35 3.52
C ALA A 73 8.99 -8.21 4.08
N ASN A 74 8.82 -8.17 5.39
CA ASN A 74 7.50 -8.05 6.01
C ASN A 74 6.88 -6.65 5.79
N GLY A 75 7.69 -5.60 5.94
CA GLY A 75 7.26 -4.23 5.61
C GLY A 75 6.82 -4.10 4.15
N TRP A 76 7.60 -4.67 3.25
CA TRP A 76 7.33 -4.63 1.82
C TRP A 76 6.10 -5.45 1.44
N ALA A 77 5.97 -6.67 1.98
CA ALA A 77 4.82 -7.55 1.74
C ALA A 77 3.50 -6.92 2.22
N LYS A 78 3.47 -6.30 3.40
CA LYS A 78 2.25 -5.63 3.89
C LYS A 78 1.86 -4.40 3.06
N ALA A 79 2.84 -3.68 2.54
CA ALA A 79 2.62 -2.43 1.82
C ALA A 79 2.22 -2.64 0.35
N ALA A 80 2.85 -3.62 -0.31
CA ALA A 80 2.73 -3.88 -1.74
C ALA A 80 2.18 -5.28 -2.08
N GLY A 81 1.64 -6.03 -1.11
CA GLY A 81 1.19 -7.41 -1.29
C GLY A 81 0.22 -7.63 -2.45
N GLY A 82 -0.70 -6.70 -2.70
CA GLY A 82 -1.60 -6.78 -3.87
C GLY A 82 -0.86 -6.69 -5.21
N GLY A 83 0.18 -5.87 -5.30
CA GLY A 83 1.04 -5.80 -6.49
C GLY A 83 1.88 -7.07 -6.65
N LEU A 84 2.43 -7.59 -5.55
CA LEU A 84 3.24 -8.82 -5.57
C LEU A 84 2.44 -10.05 -5.98
N ILE A 85 1.16 -10.12 -5.60
CA ILE A 85 0.26 -11.24 -5.90
C ILE A 85 -0.55 -10.98 -7.19
N SER A 86 -0.32 -9.85 -7.88
CA SER A 86 -1.12 -9.43 -9.04
C SER A 86 -1.17 -10.45 -10.18
N ASN A 87 -0.11 -11.23 -10.41
CA ASN A 87 -0.11 -12.31 -11.41
C ASN A 87 -1.09 -13.44 -11.05
N PHE A 88 -1.16 -13.80 -9.76
CA PHE A 88 -2.13 -14.76 -9.27
C PHE A 88 -3.54 -14.17 -9.29
N GLU A 89 -3.69 -12.88 -8.98
CA GLU A 89 -4.97 -12.18 -9.13
C GLU A 89 -5.47 -12.24 -10.57
N GLN A 90 -4.59 -12.01 -11.55
CA GLN A 90 -4.91 -12.14 -12.97
C GLN A 90 -5.29 -13.57 -13.33
N LEU A 91 -4.57 -14.57 -12.81
CA LEU A 91 -4.89 -15.98 -13.03
C LEU A 91 -6.28 -16.34 -12.50
N VAL A 92 -6.66 -15.87 -11.31
CA VAL A 92 -8.00 -16.06 -10.73
C VAL A 92 -9.09 -15.39 -11.58
N ARG A 93 -8.75 -14.30 -12.28
CA ARG A 93 -9.64 -13.64 -13.27
C ARG A 93 -9.63 -14.33 -14.63
N GLY A 94 -8.89 -15.43 -14.81
CA GLY A 94 -8.78 -16.18 -16.07
C GLY A 94 -7.77 -15.60 -17.07
N VAL A 95 -6.92 -14.66 -16.66
CA VAL A 95 -5.90 -14.02 -17.51
C VAL A 95 -4.51 -14.48 -17.07
N TRP A 96 -3.75 -15.10 -17.97
CA TRP A 96 -2.36 -15.48 -17.70
C TRP A 96 -1.40 -14.69 -18.57
N LYS A 97 -0.60 -13.82 -17.96
CA LYS A 97 0.44 -13.01 -18.62
C LYS A 97 1.78 -13.18 -17.90
N PRO A 98 2.53 -14.25 -18.21
CA PRO A 98 3.76 -14.59 -17.49
C PRO A 98 4.92 -13.62 -17.77
N GLU A 99 4.80 -12.82 -18.83
CA GLU A 99 5.83 -11.85 -19.25
C GLU A 99 5.84 -10.58 -18.38
N SER A 100 4.73 -10.23 -17.73
CA SER A 100 4.56 -9.01 -16.95
C SER A 100 4.66 -9.27 -15.45
N ASN A 101 5.80 -9.80 -14.99
CA ASN A 101 6.03 -10.03 -13.57
C ASN A 101 6.45 -8.74 -12.85
N GLU A 102 5.74 -8.37 -11.78
CA GLU A 102 6.12 -7.25 -10.89
C GLU A 102 7.50 -7.45 -10.23
N LEU A 103 7.98 -8.69 -10.12
CA LEU A 103 9.34 -8.98 -9.68
C LEU A 103 10.40 -8.69 -10.76
N LEU A 104 10.03 -8.79 -12.05
CA LEU A 104 10.95 -8.59 -13.18
C LEU A 104 10.94 -7.14 -13.67
N LYS A 105 9.75 -6.52 -13.76
CA LYS A 105 9.55 -5.09 -14.01
C LYS A 105 8.65 -4.52 -12.92
N MET A 106 9.29 -4.01 -11.89
CA MET A 106 8.65 -3.50 -10.69
C MET A 106 7.93 -2.18 -10.95
N SER A 107 6.63 -2.13 -10.69
CA SER A 107 5.85 -0.91 -10.78
C SER A 107 6.27 0.10 -9.72
N TYR A 108 6.01 1.39 -10.00
CA TYR A 108 6.32 2.50 -9.10
C TYR A 108 5.88 2.25 -7.63
N PRO A 109 4.62 1.85 -7.33
CA PRO A 109 4.19 1.65 -5.95
C PRO A 109 4.90 0.48 -5.25
N VAL A 110 5.28 -0.58 -5.96
CA VAL A 110 6.01 -1.71 -5.38
C VAL A 110 7.44 -1.27 -5.06
N LYS A 111 8.10 -0.54 -5.98
CA LYS A 111 9.46 0.02 -5.80
C LYS A 111 9.54 0.99 -4.64
N ILE A 112 8.60 1.94 -4.56
CA ILE A 112 8.60 2.94 -3.49
C ILE A 112 8.34 2.32 -2.12
N SER A 113 7.53 1.26 -2.07
CA SER A 113 7.27 0.49 -0.84
C SER A 113 8.50 -0.28 -0.38
N LEU A 114 9.31 -0.80 -1.30
CA LEU A 114 10.59 -1.44 -0.97
C LEU A 114 11.56 -0.43 -0.37
N VAL A 115 11.72 0.74 -1.02
CA VAL A 115 12.56 1.84 -0.51
C VAL A 115 12.08 2.29 0.88
N GLY A 116 10.78 2.47 1.06
CA GLY A 116 10.21 2.79 2.38
C GLY A 116 10.51 1.72 3.43
N SER A 117 10.37 0.44 3.07
CA SER A 117 10.65 -0.67 3.99
C SER A 117 12.11 -0.71 4.41
N ILE A 118 13.05 -0.42 3.51
CA ILE A 118 14.48 -0.27 3.83
C ILE A 118 14.69 0.92 4.76
N LEU A 119 14.17 2.11 4.43
CA LEU A 119 14.30 3.31 5.26
C LEU A 119 13.77 3.10 6.68
N PHE A 120 12.57 2.54 6.83
CA PHE A 120 11.99 2.28 8.15
C PHE A 120 12.73 1.16 8.90
N THR A 121 13.33 0.19 8.20
CA THR A 121 14.17 -0.82 8.85
C THR A 121 15.47 -0.21 9.35
N LEU A 122 16.14 0.63 8.55
CA LEU A 122 17.36 1.34 8.96
C LEU A 122 17.11 2.31 10.13
N GLN A 123 15.94 2.95 10.12
CA GLN A 123 15.46 3.74 11.25
C GLN A 123 15.22 2.89 12.51
N GLN A 124 14.73 1.66 12.34
CA GLN A 124 14.38 0.77 13.45
C GLN A 124 15.61 0.18 14.16
N ILE A 125 16.74 0.08 13.46
CA ILE A 125 18.06 -0.33 13.99
C ILE A 125 18.92 0.85 14.46
N GLU A 126 18.32 2.05 14.56
CA GLU A 126 18.99 3.28 15.01
C GLU A 126 20.17 3.74 14.13
N LEU A 127 20.25 3.26 12.89
CA LEU A 127 21.29 3.70 11.95
C LEU A 127 20.99 5.10 11.39
N LEU A 128 19.72 5.50 11.33
CA LEU A 128 19.32 6.86 10.98
C LEU A 128 19.03 7.66 12.26
N PRO A 129 19.72 8.79 12.50
CA PRO A 129 19.45 9.69 13.61
C PRO A 129 18.25 10.61 13.29
N LEU A 130 17.12 10.01 12.93
CA LEU A 130 15.85 10.72 12.72
C LEU A 130 14.80 10.18 13.69
N GLU A 131 13.77 10.94 13.99
CA GLU A 131 12.65 10.41 14.75
C GLU A 131 11.68 9.66 13.82
N ARG A 132 11.11 8.54 14.28
CA ARG A 132 10.13 7.75 13.51
C ARG A 132 8.98 8.62 12.99
N HIS A 133 8.48 9.55 13.81
CA HIS A 133 7.37 10.43 13.43
C HIS A 133 7.74 11.38 12.29
N HIS A 134 8.94 11.97 12.35
CA HIS A 134 9.46 12.81 11.27
C HIS A 134 9.67 12.01 9.98
N LEU A 135 10.21 10.79 10.07
CA LEU A 135 10.41 9.94 8.90
C LEU A 135 9.07 9.54 8.26
N MET A 136 8.09 9.17 9.09
CA MET A 136 6.73 8.85 8.63
C MET A 136 6.09 10.04 7.92
N PHE A 137 6.21 11.24 8.48
CA PHE A 137 5.65 12.45 7.87
C PHE A 137 6.31 12.77 6.54
N ILE A 138 7.65 12.86 6.50
CA ILE A 138 8.41 13.19 5.28
C ILE A 138 8.15 12.17 4.18
N TYR A 139 8.21 10.88 4.51
CA TYR A 139 7.97 9.81 3.54
C TYR A 139 6.54 9.85 2.99
N THR A 140 5.54 10.08 3.85
CA THR A 140 4.14 10.16 3.42
C THR A 140 3.89 11.39 2.55
N MET A 141 4.44 12.55 2.90
CA MET A 141 4.35 13.74 2.06
C MET A 141 4.99 13.52 0.69
N PHE A 142 6.16 12.89 0.64
CA PHE A 142 6.81 12.53 -0.61
C PHE A 142 5.96 11.59 -1.47
N LEU A 143 5.33 10.56 -0.89
CA LEU A 143 4.41 9.67 -1.60
C LEU A 143 3.18 10.40 -2.13
N ILE A 144 2.58 11.29 -1.35
CA ILE A 144 1.39 12.04 -1.75
C ILE A 144 1.75 13.00 -2.88
N THR A 145 2.81 13.82 -2.74
CA THR A 145 3.22 14.78 -3.76
C THR A 145 3.54 14.08 -5.08
N THR A 146 4.32 13.00 -5.04
CA THR A 146 4.63 12.23 -6.25
C THR A 146 3.36 11.67 -6.88
N LYS A 147 2.45 11.06 -6.10
CA LYS A 147 1.18 10.53 -6.63
C LYS A 147 0.27 11.59 -7.23
N VAL A 148 0.19 12.76 -6.60
CA VAL A 148 -0.60 13.89 -7.10
C VAL A 148 -0.01 14.38 -8.42
N SER A 149 1.31 14.61 -8.48
CA SER A 149 1.98 15.01 -9.73
C SER A 149 1.78 14.04 -10.88
N TYR A 150 1.83 12.71 -10.64
CA TYR A 150 1.51 11.73 -11.68
C TYR A 150 0.03 11.72 -12.09
N THR A 151 -0.88 12.10 -11.18
CA THR A 151 -2.32 12.14 -11.46
C THR A 151 -2.69 13.40 -12.25
N ASP A 152 -2.04 14.53 -11.97
CA ASP A 152 -2.24 15.80 -12.66
C ASP A 152 -1.68 15.78 -14.10
N VAL A 153 -0.59 15.05 -14.36
CA VAL A 153 0.02 14.93 -15.71
C VAL A 153 -0.81 14.07 -16.69
N LEU A 154 -1.75 13.26 -16.20
CA LEU A 154 -2.60 12.40 -17.01
C LEU A 154 -3.96 13.03 -17.38
N TYR A 155 -4.17 14.31 -17.08
CA TYR A 155 -5.35 15.10 -17.44
C TYR A 155 -4.98 16.37 -18.22
#